data_AF-A0A2E7DNB1-F1
#
_entry.id   AF-A0A2E7DNB1-F1
#
_cell.length_a   1.000
_cell.length_b   1.000
_cell.length_c   1.000
_cell.angle_alpha   90.00
_cell.angle_beta   90.00
_cell.angle_gamma   90.00
#
_symmetry.space_group_name_H-M   'P 1'
#
loop_
_entity.id
_entity.type
_entity.pdbx_description
1 polymer ?
#
loop_
_entity_poly.entity_id
_entity_poly.type
_entity_poly.pdbx_seq_one_letter_code
_entity_poly.pdbx_strand_id
1 'polypeptide(L)'
;MKGATLSKSTLSREGFLLTKKKMINGSRSKFRAQRGFTLLEVIVGMAIAGVILGNLFTLVGSSKQLSWRSEDSLIRATRIRASTNFALLQNEFRDVELILEDQSYEIQGLDILEVPERKTEASVFTLQAFEIFNQDRDEFLTGNRWIELDLPR
;
A
#
# COMPACT_ATOMS: atom_id res chain seq x y z
N MET A 1 104.10 -31.26 13.65
CA MET A 1 103.33 -32.52 13.64
C MET A 1 101.85 -32.20 13.50
N LYS A 2 101.20 -32.85 12.52
CA LYS A 2 99.77 -33.17 12.35
C LYS A 2 98.68 -32.27 12.97
N GLY A 3 97.68 -31.92 12.15
CA GLY A 3 96.33 -31.68 12.63
C GLY A 3 95.45 -30.95 11.63
N ALA A 4 94.76 -31.68 10.75
CA ALA A 4 93.70 -31.17 9.90
C ALA A 4 92.52 -30.66 10.75
N THR A 5 91.81 -29.62 10.28
CA THR A 5 90.35 -29.51 10.50
C THR A 5 89.75 -28.42 9.61
N LEU A 6 88.82 -28.83 8.75
CA LEU A 6 87.97 -27.97 7.94
C LEU A 6 87.16 -27.01 8.82
N SER A 7 87.35 -25.70 8.63
CA SER A 7 86.49 -24.68 9.24
C SER A 7 85.24 -24.47 8.38
N LYS A 8 84.17 -25.19 8.74
CA LYS A 8 82.78 -24.82 8.43
C LYS A 8 82.49 -23.45 9.06
N SER A 9 82.74 -22.36 8.36
CA SER A 9 82.42 -21.00 8.86
C SER A 9 81.62 -20.13 7.88
N THR A 10 81.22 -20.67 6.74
CA THR A 10 80.45 -19.95 5.71
C THR A 10 78.94 -20.21 5.74
N LEU A 11 78.40 -20.85 6.78
CA LEU A 11 76.97 -21.19 6.88
C LEU A 11 76.24 -20.57 8.09
N SER A 12 76.74 -19.45 8.61
CA SER A 12 76.12 -18.76 9.77
C SER A 12 75.79 -17.27 9.52
N ARG A 13 76.22 -16.70 8.39
CA ARG A 13 75.92 -15.28 8.08
C ARG A 13 74.58 -15.05 7.39
N GLU A 14 74.08 -16.01 6.61
CA GLU A 14 72.77 -15.86 5.95
C GLU A 14 71.58 -16.11 6.89
N GLY A 15 71.74 -17.01 7.88
CA GLY A 15 70.74 -17.21 8.93
C GLY A 15 70.51 -15.98 9.79
N PHE A 16 71.57 -15.23 10.11
CA PHE A 16 71.47 -14.04 10.97
C PHE A 16 70.79 -12.84 10.29
N LEU A 17 70.95 -12.68 8.97
CA LEU A 17 70.31 -11.60 8.21
C LEU A 17 68.81 -11.88 7.94
N LEU A 18 68.41 -13.15 7.85
CA LEU A 18 67.01 -13.53 7.73
C LEU A 18 66.25 -13.48 9.06
N THR A 19 66.93 -13.67 10.21
CA THR A 19 66.30 -13.48 11.53
C THR A 19 66.09 -12.00 11.87
N LYS A 20 67.01 -11.10 11.48
CA LYS A 20 66.80 -9.65 11.68
C LYS A 20 65.69 -9.08 10.78
N LYS A 21 65.49 -9.60 9.57
CA LYS A 21 64.39 -9.13 8.68
C LYS A 21 63.00 -9.48 9.23
N LYS A 22 62.89 -10.52 10.07
CA LYS A 22 61.62 -10.95 10.70
C LYS A 22 61.30 -10.23 12.02
N MET A 23 62.24 -9.45 12.58
CA MET A 23 62.05 -8.67 13.81
C MET A 23 62.02 -7.15 13.59
N ILE A 24 61.52 -6.70 12.43
CA ILE A 24 61.20 -5.28 12.19
C ILE A 24 59.82 -5.06 11.57
N ASN A 25 59.03 -6.11 11.37
CA ASN A 25 57.59 -5.99 11.20
C ASN A 25 56.92 -6.14 12.57
N GLY A 26 57.31 -5.25 13.49
CA GLY A 26 56.41 -4.88 14.56
C GLY A 26 55.15 -4.36 13.89
N SER A 27 54.06 -5.12 14.04
CA SER A 27 52.71 -4.65 13.75
C SER A 27 52.62 -3.21 14.24
N ARG A 28 52.60 -2.24 13.30
CA ARG A 28 52.10 -0.92 13.60
C ARG A 28 50.63 -1.16 13.89
N SER A 29 50.34 -1.51 15.14
CA SER A 29 49.05 -1.25 15.75
C SER A 29 48.79 0.21 15.42
N LYS A 30 47.94 0.44 14.43
CA LYS A 30 47.33 1.73 14.25
C LYS A 30 46.56 1.90 15.54
N PHE A 31 47.14 2.58 16.51
CA PHE A 31 46.38 3.20 17.58
C PHE A 31 45.35 4.03 16.83
N ARG A 32 44.12 3.49 16.70
CA ARG A 32 42.97 4.29 16.34
C ARG A 32 42.94 5.32 17.44
N ALA A 33 43.43 6.52 17.13
CA ALA A 33 43.22 7.67 17.98
C ALA A 33 41.71 7.77 18.13
N GLN A 34 41.18 7.30 19.26
CA GLN A 34 39.82 7.58 19.66
C GLN A 34 39.80 9.08 19.89
N ARG A 35 39.51 9.84 18.83
CA ARG A 35 39.08 11.22 18.97
C ARG A 35 37.77 11.13 19.76
N GLY A 36 37.76 11.67 20.97
CA GLY A 36 36.53 11.80 21.74
C GLY A 36 35.50 12.58 20.91
N PHE A 37 34.24 12.21 21.02
CA PHE A 37 33.16 12.94 20.38
C PHE A 37 33.14 14.37 20.93
N THR A 38 33.12 15.35 20.04
CA THR A 38 32.91 16.72 20.47
C THR A 38 31.45 16.91 20.83
N LEU A 39 31.16 17.80 21.79
CA LEU A 39 29.79 18.12 22.18
C LEU A 39 28.97 18.61 20.97
N LEU A 40 29.59 19.38 20.07
CA LEU A 40 29.02 19.82 18.81
C LEU A 40 28.57 18.64 17.94
N GLU A 41 29.41 17.64 17.76
CA GLU A 41 29.17 16.49 16.88
C GLU A 41 28.03 15.62 17.39
N VAL A 42 27.90 15.47 18.71
CA VAL A 42 26.75 14.78 19.33
C VAL A 42 25.46 15.56 19.11
N ILE A 43 25.46 16.88 19.34
CA ILE A 43 24.26 17.72 19.13
C ILE A 43 23.83 17.71 17.66
N VAL A 44 24.78 17.81 16.73
CA VAL A 44 24.49 17.76 15.28
C VAL A 44 23.93 16.39 14.90
N GLY A 45 24.53 15.29 15.37
CA GLY A 45 24.03 13.94 15.12
C GLY A 45 22.61 13.74 15.66
N MET A 46 22.34 14.22 16.87
CA MET A 46 21.01 14.14 17.48
C MET A 46 19.97 15.00 16.73
N ALA A 47 20.37 16.19 16.27
CA ALA A 47 19.50 17.07 15.48
C ALA A 47 19.13 16.42 14.14
N ILE A 48 20.10 15.84 13.42
CA ILE A 48 19.85 15.14 12.15
C ILE A 48 18.96 13.91 12.40
N ALA A 49 19.24 13.12 13.42
CA ALA A 49 18.41 11.98 13.79
C ALA A 49 16.97 12.41 14.10
N GLY A 50 16.79 13.51 14.83
CA GLY A 50 15.47 14.09 15.14
C GLY A 50 14.70 14.50 13.89
N VAL A 51 15.36 15.17 12.94
CA VAL A 51 14.75 15.55 11.65
C VAL A 51 14.33 14.32 10.85
N ILE A 52 15.19 13.29 10.76
CA ILE A 52 14.90 12.04 10.06
C ILE A 52 13.70 11.33 10.70
N LEU A 53 13.67 11.23 12.03
CA LEU A 53 12.57 10.61 12.76
C LEU A 53 11.26 11.39 12.57
N GLY A 54 11.30 12.72 12.64
CA GLY A 54 10.14 13.59 12.42
C GLY A 54 9.55 13.44 11.01
N ASN A 55 10.41 13.38 10.00
CA ASN A 55 9.99 13.14 8.61
C ASN A 55 9.34 11.75 8.45
N LEU A 56 9.93 10.71 9.04
CA LEU A 56 9.40 9.35 8.98
C LEU A 56 8.02 9.25 9.66
N PHE A 57 7.84 9.87 10.83
CA PHE A 57 6.56 9.88 11.52
C PHE A 57 5.47 10.63 10.72
N THR A 58 5.83 11.72 10.05
CA THR A 58 4.91 12.46 9.17
C THR A 58 4.44 11.60 7.99
N LEU A 59 5.37 10.89 7.34
CA LEU A 59 5.07 9.97 6.23
C LEU A 59 4.16 8.82 6.66
N VAL A 60 4.46 8.18 7.79
CA VAL A 60 3.64 7.08 8.34
C VAL A 60 2.24 7.57 8.71
N GLY A 61 2.12 8.76 9.30
CA GLY A 61 0.85 9.39 9.60
C GLY A 61 0.01 9.64 8.35
N SER A 62 0.63 10.20 7.31
CA SER A 62 -0.02 10.45 6.02
C SER A 62 -0.47 9.16 5.33
N SER A 63 0.33 8.10 5.38
CA SER A 63 0.02 6.81 4.76
C SER A 63 -1.23 6.17 5.38
N LYS A 64 -1.38 6.27 6.71
CA LYS A 64 -2.58 5.77 7.41
C LYS A 64 -3.83 6.57 7.05
N GLN A 65 -3.73 7.90 7.02
CA GLN A 65 -4.85 8.75 6.62
C GLN A 65 -5.31 8.48 5.19
N LEU A 66 -4.36 8.26 4.27
CA LEU A 66 -4.68 7.87 2.91
C LEU A 66 -5.32 6.48 2.86
N SER A 67 -4.78 5.51 3.59
CA SER A 67 -5.32 4.15 3.66
C SER A 67 -6.78 4.13 4.15
N TRP A 68 -7.08 4.87 5.23
CA TRP A 68 -8.46 5.01 5.72
C TRP A 68 -9.40 5.69 4.73
N ARG A 69 -8.93 6.73 4.02
CA ARG A 69 -9.71 7.39 2.97
C ARG A 69 -9.98 6.46 1.78
N SER A 70 -8.99 5.65 1.40
CA SER A 70 -9.14 4.68 0.32
C SER A 70 -10.12 3.57 0.70
N GLU A 71 -10.05 3.06 1.92
CA GLU A 71 -10.97 2.04 2.43
C GLU A 71 -12.41 2.56 2.46
N ASP A 72 -12.63 3.76 3.02
CA ASP A 72 -13.96 4.39 3.03
C ASP A 72 -14.51 4.60 1.60
N SER A 73 -13.64 5.01 0.67
CA SER A 73 -14.01 5.20 -0.74
C SER A 73 -14.38 3.89 -1.43
N LEU A 74 -13.65 2.80 -1.15
CA LEU A 74 -13.92 1.48 -1.72
C LEU A 74 -15.21 0.87 -1.18
N ILE A 75 -15.43 0.95 0.13
CA ILE A 75 -16.66 0.47 0.77
C ILE A 75 -17.86 1.22 0.18
N ARG A 76 -17.76 2.55 0.05
CA ARG A 76 -18.78 3.38 -0.60
C ARG A 76 -19.06 2.95 -2.04
N ALA A 77 -18.03 2.85 -2.87
CA ALA A 77 -18.19 2.49 -4.28
C ALA A 77 -18.83 1.10 -4.44
N THR A 78 -18.46 0.16 -3.58
CA THR A 78 -19.04 -1.20 -3.55
C THR A 78 -20.52 -1.13 -3.18
N ARG A 79 -20.88 -0.31 -2.19
CA ARG A 79 -22.28 -0.15 -1.73
C ARG A 79 -23.17 0.47 -2.81
N ILE A 80 -22.72 1.53 -3.47
CA ILE A 80 -23.43 2.17 -4.59
C ILE A 80 -23.64 1.18 -5.76
N ARG A 81 -22.61 0.37 -6.08
CA ARG A 81 -22.75 -0.65 -7.12
C ARG A 81 -23.76 -1.72 -6.74
N ALA A 82 -23.75 -2.18 -5.49
CA ALA A 82 -24.69 -3.18 -5.01
C ALA A 82 -26.13 -2.64 -5.01
N SER A 83 -26.36 -1.40 -4.57
CA SER A 83 -27.69 -0.75 -4.62
C SER A 83 -28.18 -0.56 -6.06
N THR A 84 -27.30 -0.13 -6.96
CA THR A 84 -27.62 0.03 -8.39
C THR A 84 -28.01 -1.30 -9.02
N ASN A 85 -27.22 -2.35 -8.77
CA ASN A 85 -27.53 -3.69 -9.29
C ASN A 85 -28.85 -4.22 -8.72
N PHE A 86 -29.12 -4.01 -7.44
CA PHE A 86 -30.38 -4.42 -6.83
C PHE A 86 -31.57 -3.68 -7.43
N ALA A 87 -31.47 -2.35 -7.63
CA ALA A 87 -32.51 -1.55 -8.26
C ALA A 87 -32.87 -2.06 -9.66
N LEU A 88 -31.87 -2.51 -10.42
CA LEU A 88 -32.05 -3.10 -11.76
C LEU A 88 -32.68 -4.50 -11.72
N LEU A 89 -32.40 -5.30 -10.69
CA LEU A 89 -32.95 -6.65 -10.54
C LEU A 89 -34.39 -6.64 -10.02
N GLN A 90 -34.78 -5.62 -9.26
CA GLN A 90 -36.14 -5.46 -8.74
C GLN A 90 -37.08 -4.99 -9.87
N ASN A 91 -37.43 -5.90 -10.77
CA ASN A 91 -38.20 -5.63 -11.99
C ASN A 91 -39.54 -6.37 -12.06
N GLU A 92 -40.09 -6.75 -10.90
CA GLU A 92 -41.34 -7.54 -10.75
C GLU A 92 -41.29 -8.97 -11.31
N PHE A 93 -40.27 -9.30 -12.12
CA PHE A 93 -40.07 -10.63 -12.73
C PHE A 93 -39.58 -11.68 -11.72
N ARG A 94 -38.96 -11.24 -10.63
CA ARG A 94 -38.36 -12.11 -9.62
C ARG A 94 -38.32 -11.42 -8.27
N ASP A 95 -38.82 -12.09 -7.24
CA ASP A 95 -38.55 -11.70 -5.86
C ASP A 95 -37.04 -11.82 -5.61
N VAL A 96 -36.39 -10.69 -5.39
CA VAL A 96 -34.97 -10.62 -5.08
C VAL A 96 -34.83 -10.55 -3.56
N GLU A 97 -34.15 -11.53 -2.98
CA GLU A 97 -33.77 -11.49 -1.56
C GLU A 97 -32.93 -10.23 -1.31
N LEU A 98 -33.17 -9.56 -0.18
CA LEU A 98 -32.42 -8.37 0.20
C LEU A 98 -30.96 -8.75 0.44
N ILE A 99 -30.11 -8.52 -0.56
CA ILE A 99 -28.66 -8.76 -0.47
C ILE A 99 -27.97 -7.65 0.35
N LEU A 100 -28.64 -6.50 0.50
CA LEU A 100 -28.12 -5.34 1.24
C LEU A 100 -28.62 -5.38 2.69
N GLU A 101 -27.71 -5.72 3.62
CA GLU A 101 -27.96 -5.60 5.08
C GLU A 101 -27.98 -4.13 5.54
N ASP A 102 -27.43 -3.22 4.73
CA ASP A 102 -27.30 -1.81 5.04
C ASP A 102 -28.44 -0.99 4.41
N GLN A 103 -29.24 -0.35 5.26
CA GLN A 103 -30.43 0.43 4.87
C GLN A 103 -30.12 1.90 4.55
N SER A 104 -28.83 2.27 4.44
CA SER A 104 -28.47 3.67 4.17
C SER A 104 -28.83 4.13 2.75
N TYR A 105 -29.05 3.20 1.82
CA TYR A 105 -29.53 3.47 0.48
C TYR A 105 -30.95 2.93 0.32
N GLU A 106 -31.88 3.84 0.05
CA GLU A 106 -33.27 3.52 -0.26
C GLU A 106 -33.49 3.59 -1.77
N ILE A 107 -34.22 2.64 -2.33
CA ILE A 107 -34.51 2.57 -3.76
C ILE A 107 -36.01 2.82 -3.94
N GLN A 108 -36.36 3.83 -4.71
CA GLN A 108 -37.75 4.19 -4.99
C GLN A 108 -38.00 4.16 -6.50
N GLY A 109 -39.07 3.47 -6.91
CA GLY A 109 -39.56 3.53 -8.28
C GLY A 109 -40.27 4.87 -8.51
N LEU A 110 -39.87 5.58 -9.55
CA LEU A 110 -40.49 6.82 -9.99
C LEU A 110 -41.51 6.51 -11.11
N ASP A 111 -41.85 7.53 -11.89
CA ASP A 111 -42.77 7.42 -13.01
C ASP A 111 -42.28 6.45 -14.09
N ILE A 112 -43.25 5.79 -14.70
CA ILE A 112 -43.05 5.03 -15.93
C ILE A 112 -42.78 6.05 -17.05
N LEU A 113 -41.71 5.84 -17.82
CA LEU A 113 -41.39 6.72 -18.94
C LEU A 113 -42.46 6.61 -20.02
N GLU A 114 -42.66 7.73 -20.74
CA GLU A 114 -43.59 7.79 -21.84
C GLU A 114 -43.33 6.69 -22.87
N VAL A 115 -44.41 6.02 -23.28
CA VAL A 115 -44.35 4.96 -24.27
C VAL A 115 -43.92 5.57 -25.61
N PRO A 116 -42.93 5.00 -26.31
CA PRO A 116 -42.45 5.55 -27.57
C PRO A 116 -43.55 5.58 -28.63
N GLU A 117 -43.56 6.62 -29.48
CA GLU A 117 -44.56 6.83 -30.55
C GLU A 117 -44.72 5.63 -31.49
N ARG A 118 -43.65 4.86 -31.69
CA ARG A 118 -43.66 3.63 -32.47
C ARG A 118 -42.96 2.50 -31.71
N LYS A 119 -43.74 1.46 -31.41
CA LYS A 119 -43.20 0.15 -31.01
C LYS A 119 -42.92 -0.69 -32.26
N THR A 120 -41.75 -1.29 -32.33
CA THR A 120 -41.38 -2.25 -33.40
C THR A 120 -42.04 -3.61 -33.22
N GLU A 121 -42.44 -3.95 -31.98
CA GLU A 121 -43.09 -5.21 -31.61
C GLU A 121 -44.00 -5.01 -30.39
N ALA A 122 -45.03 -5.85 -30.25
CA ALA A 122 -45.84 -5.89 -29.04
C ALA A 122 -45.00 -6.40 -27.86
N SER A 123 -44.98 -5.65 -26.76
CA SER A 123 -44.20 -5.98 -25.57
C SER A 123 -44.99 -5.64 -24.31
N VAL A 124 -44.89 -6.53 -23.32
CA VAL A 124 -45.42 -6.35 -21.95
C VAL A 124 -44.47 -5.55 -21.07
N PHE A 125 -43.28 -5.20 -21.57
CA PHE A 125 -42.30 -4.43 -20.81
C PHE A 125 -42.42 -2.93 -21.06
N THR A 126 -42.14 -2.15 -20.02
CA THR A 126 -41.98 -0.69 -20.10
C THR A 126 -40.73 -0.25 -19.35
N LEU A 127 -40.31 1.00 -19.58
CA LEU A 127 -39.19 1.59 -18.86
C LEU A 127 -39.73 2.40 -17.67
N GLN A 128 -39.21 2.14 -16.48
CA GLN A 128 -39.50 2.91 -15.27
C GLN A 128 -38.25 3.67 -14.83
N ALA A 129 -38.42 4.93 -14.47
CA ALA A 129 -37.37 5.66 -13.78
C ALA A 129 -37.28 5.16 -12.33
N PHE A 130 -36.10 5.17 -11.75
CA PHE A 130 -35.92 4.91 -10.33
C PHE A 130 -34.89 5.87 -9.75
N GLU A 131 -34.99 6.08 -8.45
CA GLU A 131 -34.05 6.88 -7.68
C GLU A 131 -33.48 6.03 -6.54
N ILE A 132 -32.19 6.20 -6.31
CA ILE A 132 -31.49 5.68 -5.14
C ILE A 132 -31.07 6.87 -4.31
N PHE A 133 -31.55 6.92 -3.07
CA PHE A 133 -31.32 8.02 -2.15
C PHE A 133 -30.53 7.55 -0.93
N ASN A 134 -29.55 8.35 -0.50
CA ASN A 134 -28.83 8.16 0.75
C ASN A 134 -29.09 9.33 1.72
N GLN A 135 -29.81 9.06 2.81
CA GLN A 135 -30.19 10.07 3.82
C GLN A 135 -28.98 10.69 4.54
N ASP A 136 -27.95 9.90 4.81
CA ASP A 136 -26.81 10.36 5.61
C ASP A 136 -25.92 11.37 4.87
N ARG A 137 -25.99 11.36 3.53
CA ARG A 137 -25.06 12.11 2.66
C ARG A 137 -25.74 13.01 1.65
N ASP A 138 -27.07 13.00 1.59
CA ASP A 138 -27.84 13.77 0.62
C ASP A 138 -27.40 13.46 -0.83
N GLU A 139 -27.14 12.16 -1.10
CA GLU A 139 -26.73 11.66 -2.41
C GLU A 139 -27.94 11.07 -3.14
N PHE A 140 -28.13 11.48 -4.40
CA PHE A 140 -29.19 10.99 -5.29
C PHE A 140 -28.58 10.38 -6.55
N LEU A 141 -28.99 9.16 -6.89
CA LEU A 141 -28.67 8.52 -8.15
C LEU A 141 -29.96 8.14 -8.87
N THR A 142 -30.17 8.70 -10.04
CA THR A 142 -31.31 8.37 -10.90
C THR A 142 -30.90 7.40 -12.00
N GLY A 143 -31.79 6.46 -12.33
CA GLY A 143 -31.59 5.52 -13.42
C GLY A 143 -32.90 5.07 -14.03
N ASN A 144 -32.80 4.23 -15.06
CA ASN A 144 -33.95 3.62 -15.71
C ASN A 144 -33.82 2.10 -15.67
N ARG A 145 -34.92 1.40 -15.42
CA ARG A 145 -35.00 -0.06 -15.44
C ARG A 145 -36.18 -0.53 -16.28
N TRP A 146 -36.08 -1.75 -16.80
CA TRP A 146 -37.22 -2.43 -17.42
C TRP A 146 -38.11 -3.00 -16.32
N ILE A 147 -39.42 -2.84 -16.45
CA ILE A 147 -40.43 -3.50 -15.61
C ILE A 147 -41.45 -4.20 -16.52
N GLU A 148 -42.06 -5.27 -16.02
CA GLU A 148 -43.20 -5.91 -16.67
C GLU A 148 -44.50 -5.20 -16.25
N LEU A 149 -45.42 -5.02 -17.19
CA LEU A 149 -46.75 -4.49 -16.90
C LEU A 149 -47.68 -5.64 -16.57
N ASP A 150 -48.30 -5.62 -15.39
CA ASP A 150 -49.38 -6.56 -15.06
C ASP A 150 -50.65 -6.19 -15.85
N LEU A 151 -50.73 -6.71 -17.08
CA LEU A 151 -51.86 -6.51 -17.97
C LEU A 151 -52.96 -7.53 -17.65
N PRO A 152 -54.23 -7.11 -17.46
CA PRO A 152 -55.34 -8.05 -17.26
C PRO A 152 -55.46 -8.98 -18.47
N ARG A 153 -55.47 -10.29 -18.20
CA ARG A 153 -55.56 -11.36 -19.20
C ARG A 153 -56.96 -11.51 -19.79
#